data_AF-A0A7S0CNG1-F1
#
_entry.id   AF-A0A7S0CNG1-F1
#
_cell.length_a   1.000
_cell.length_b   1.000
_cell.length_c   1.000
_cell.angle_alpha   90.00
_cell.angle_beta   90.00
_cell.angle_gamma   90.00
#
_symmetry.space_group_name_H-M   'P 1'
#
loop_
_entity.id
_entity.type
_entity.pdbx_description
1 polymer ?
#
loop_
_entity_poly.entity_id
_entity_poly.type
_entity_poly.pdbx_seq_one_letter_code
_entity_poly.pdbx_strand_id
1 'polypeptide(L)'
;NDYKLSCAGFCDMSKLAVTMGYPKGMSLKNLTKKTSGVYLPKKKVQVSNWERKHLTPAQILYASADAFYSADIYKHLVINAKHTKTSGSDPGLPNHVRWAIDAMSCLPASSTEKKKSLKGGKRSMSIEEKLKQRASRYEKMNFGLLERPLYENCRVLHPDGFLMFTCNWRKVIFYLKKGLAKRVIVKPTPDNPNPPVTIQLTFQPKGSGNNGNKYFCDVRKNECVICGATQRLQRHQVIPYAYRQFFPQSIKNHSSHDIVLTCNVCNAKANMFNEEFKLTISKRYEVPLDSKQSTSSDGDSKKSDGLITSRDAVGAAKTLRRHGHQIRENVPEKYEELLKIVSSYLKQLDLQTKSSFSKSPSESDDVVQFSPSWDSQGGSGEGEWSLDVSALELDRILALEKKKRKKDKTKSHGYLLVAEVLKRGPKELHQFQRMWRQHFLDTMRPRYLSEHWSVDHIKENDIRLYDDGSTVEAFSVT
;
A
#
# COMPACT_ATOMS: atom_id res chain seq x y z
N ASN A 1 2.52 37.76 -6.67
CA ASN A 1 2.55 38.57 -7.90
C ASN A 1 2.57 37.71 -9.15
N ASP A 2 3.53 36.80 -9.33
CA ASP A 2 3.67 36.04 -10.59
C ASP A 2 2.48 35.10 -10.92
N TYR A 3 1.88 34.50 -9.89
CA TYR A 3 0.81 33.50 -10.06
C TYR A 3 -0.56 33.96 -9.54
N LYS A 4 -0.68 35.22 -9.08
CA LYS A 4 -1.90 35.78 -8.46
C LYS A 4 -2.56 34.85 -7.41
N LEU A 5 -1.76 34.08 -6.67
CA LEU A 5 -2.24 33.19 -5.62
C LEU A 5 -2.45 33.94 -4.31
N SER A 6 -3.59 33.70 -3.65
CA SER A 6 -3.85 34.11 -2.27
C SER A 6 -3.60 32.93 -1.32
N CYS A 7 -2.78 33.12 -0.29
CA CYS A 7 -2.53 32.09 0.72
C CYS A 7 -3.38 32.34 1.98
N ALA A 8 -4.25 31.40 2.33
CA ALA A 8 -5.01 31.42 3.59
C ALA A 8 -4.44 30.39 4.56
N GLY A 9 -4.24 30.77 5.82
CA GLY A 9 -3.75 29.86 6.87
C GLY A 9 -2.24 29.61 6.86
N PHE A 10 -1.42 30.62 6.53
CA PHE A 10 0.04 30.48 6.56
C PHE A 10 0.60 30.55 8.00
N CYS A 11 1.65 29.77 8.26
CA CYS A 11 2.43 29.81 9.50
C CYS A 11 3.86 30.25 9.19
N ASP A 12 4.28 31.38 9.74
CA ASP A 12 5.67 31.80 9.70
C ASP A 12 6.46 31.09 10.80
N MET A 13 7.28 30.12 10.38
CA MET A 13 8.09 29.28 11.25
C MET A 13 9.09 30.06 12.10
N SER A 14 9.63 31.16 11.58
CA SER A 14 10.59 31.99 12.32
C SER A 14 9.90 32.72 13.47
N LYS A 15 8.66 33.19 13.25
CA LYS A 15 7.85 33.80 14.30
C LYS A 15 7.41 32.78 15.34
N LEU A 16 6.95 31.61 14.88
CA LEU A 16 6.54 30.53 15.79
C LEU A 16 7.70 30.05 16.67
N ALA A 17 8.90 29.90 16.11
CA ALA A 17 10.08 29.52 16.88
C ALA A 17 10.37 30.53 18.00
N VAL A 18 10.24 31.83 17.74
CA VAL A 18 10.39 32.87 18.76
C VAL A 18 9.35 32.74 19.87
N THR A 19 8.08 32.51 19.53
CA THR A 19 7.02 32.25 20.52
C THR A 19 7.33 31.02 21.38
N MET A 20 8.05 30.04 20.84
CA MET A 20 8.49 28.82 21.54
C MET A 20 9.85 28.98 22.26
N GLY A 21 10.35 30.21 22.42
CA GLY A 21 11.57 30.51 23.19
C GLY A 21 12.88 30.36 22.41
N TYR A 22 12.83 30.17 21.09
CA TYR A 22 14.05 30.20 20.27
C TYR A 22 14.50 31.65 20.01
N PRO A 23 15.82 31.91 19.88
CA PRO A 23 16.33 33.23 19.55
C PRO A 23 15.75 33.79 18.24
N LYS A 24 15.47 35.09 18.23
CA LYS A 24 14.99 35.82 17.06
C LYS A 24 16.03 35.77 15.92
N GLY A 25 15.56 35.66 14.68
CA GLY A 25 16.40 35.74 13.48
C GLY A 25 17.14 34.45 13.12
N MET A 26 16.72 33.29 13.64
CA MET A 26 17.29 32.02 13.20
C MET A 26 16.91 31.70 11.76
N SER A 27 17.91 31.34 10.96
CA SER A 27 17.70 30.81 9.61
C SER A 27 17.11 29.40 9.65
N LEU A 28 16.47 28.98 8.55
CA LEU A 28 15.96 27.61 8.37
C LEU A 28 17.04 26.56 8.69
N LYS A 29 18.27 26.81 8.25
CA LYS A 29 19.43 25.98 8.54
C LYS A 29 19.71 25.85 10.04
N ASN A 30 19.71 26.97 10.77
CA ASN A 30 20.01 26.96 12.20
C ASN A 30 18.87 26.32 13.00
N LEU A 31 17.61 26.54 12.58
CA LEU A 31 16.45 25.85 13.17
C LEU A 31 16.52 24.35 12.91
N THR A 32 16.78 23.91 11.68
CA THR A 32 16.93 22.49 11.32
C THR A 32 18.02 21.82 12.16
N LYS A 33 19.17 22.48 12.33
CA LYS A 33 20.26 21.98 13.17
C LYS A 33 19.81 21.83 14.63
N LYS A 34 19.04 22.81 15.15
CA LYS A 34 18.57 22.79 16.54
C LYS A 34 17.43 21.81 16.80
N THR A 35 16.53 21.57 15.84
CA THR A 35 15.37 20.69 16.03
C THR A 35 15.67 19.24 15.66
N SER A 36 16.42 19.02 14.58
CA SER A 36 16.55 17.70 13.96
C SER A 36 18.00 17.22 13.92
N GLY A 37 18.95 18.03 14.40
CA GLY A 37 20.39 17.71 14.40
C GLY A 37 21.03 17.74 13.01
N VAL A 38 20.27 17.98 11.95
CA VAL A 38 20.73 17.92 10.56
C VAL A 38 21.34 19.24 10.12
N TYR A 39 22.45 19.16 9.38
CA TYR A 39 23.10 20.31 8.77
C TYR A 39 22.67 20.49 7.32
N LEU A 40 21.97 21.59 7.02
CA LEU A 40 21.65 21.92 5.62
C LEU A 40 22.89 22.42 4.85
N PRO A 41 23.11 21.93 3.62
CA PRO A 41 24.27 22.32 2.80
C PRO A 41 24.27 23.83 2.49
N LYS A 42 25.46 24.45 2.43
CA LYS A 42 25.63 25.92 2.32
C LYS A 42 25.57 26.46 0.88
N LYS A 43 24.86 27.61 0.75
CA LYS A 43 25.02 28.83 -0.08
C LYS A 43 25.22 28.79 -1.61
N LYS A 44 25.96 27.86 -2.22
CA LYS A 44 26.23 27.97 -3.69
C LYS A 44 25.01 27.65 -4.57
N VAL A 45 24.15 26.73 -4.12
CA VAL A 45 22.94 26.34 -4.87
C VAL A 45 21.84 27.40 -4.76
N GLN A 46 21.76 28.11 -3.64
CA GLN A 46 20.74 29.14 -3.40
C GLN A 46 20.79 30.25 -4.46
N VAL A 47 21.99 30.66 -4.87
CA VAL A 47 22.25 31.71 -5.88
C VAL A 47 22.53 31.15 -7.28
N SER A 48 22.21 29.87 -7.54
CA SER A 48 22.37 29.25 -8.86
C SER A 48 21.26 29.67 -9.82
N ASN A 49 21.45 29.42 -11.12
CA ASN A 49 20.42 29.69 -12.13
C ASN A 49 19.22 28.72 -11.96
N TRP A 50 18.12 29.22 -11.40
CA TRP A 50 16.85 28.50 -11.21
C TRP A 50 15.90 28.56 -12.42
N GLU A 51 16.20 29.39 -13.42
CA GLU A 51 15.39 29.51 -14.64
C GLU A 51 15.76 28.47 -15.72
N ARG A 52 16.77 27.63 -15.46
CA ARG A 52 17.17 26.57 -16.38
C ARG A 52 16.07 25.52 -16.56
N LYS A 53 15.90 25.06 -17.81
CA LYS A 53 14.88 24.06 -18.20
C LYS A 53 14.96 22.73 -17.44
N HIS A 54 16.16 22.33 -17.04
CA HIS A 54 16.40 21.10 -16.28
C HIS A 54 17.25 21.41 -15.05
N LEU A 55 16.66 21.28 -13.86
CA LEU A 55 17.35 21.49 -12.59
C LEU A 55 18.41 20.42 -12.35
N THR A 56 19.50 20.80 -11.71
CA THR A 56 20.55 19.85 -11.30
C THR A 56 20.09 19.01 -10.12
N PRO A 57 20.68 17.81 -9.89
CA PRO A 57 20.40 17.03 -8.69
C PRO A 57 20.60 17.81 -7.39
N ALA A 58 21.61 18.69 -7.34
CA ALA A 58 21.87 19.57 -6.20
C ALA A 58 20.74 20.61 -5.98
N GLN A 59 20.17 21.17 -7.05
CA GLN A 59 19.02 22.08 -6.97
C GLN A 59 17.74 21.35 -6.52
N ILE A 60 17.51 20.14 -7.03
CA ILE A 60 16.36 19.31 -6.63
C ILE A 60 16.49 18.93 -5.14
N LEU A 61 17.68 18.50 -4.71
CA LEU A 61 17.94 18.17 -3.32
C LEU A 61 17.78 19.39 -2.41
N TYR A 62 18.31 20.55 -2.81
CA TYR A 62 18.17 21.80 -2.07
C TYR A 62 16.70 22.21 -1.91
N ALA A 63 15.94 22.27 -3.02
CA ALA A 63 14.53 22.65 -2.99
C ALA A 63 13.66 21.67 -2.18
N SER A 64 13.92 20.37 -2.30
CA SER A 64 13.21 19.35 -1.52
C SER A 64 13.57 19.40 -0.03
N ALA A 65 14.83 19.67 0.32
CA ALA A 65 15.26 19.84 1.70
C ALA A 65 14.58 21.05 2.36
N ASP A 66 14.54 22.21 1.68
CA ASP A 66 13.89 23.41 2.21
C ASP A 66 12.40 23.16 2.54
N ALA A 67 11.68 22.43 1.68
CA ALA A 67 10.28 22.06 1.92
C ALA A 67 10.14 21.01 3.05
N PHE A 68 10.97 19.97 3.05
CA PHE A 68 10.90 18.87 4.01
C PHE A 68 11.21 19.35 5.44
N TYR A 69 12.32 20.04 5.63
CA TYR A 69 12.75 20.46 6.96
C TYR A 69 11.89 21.59 7.51
N SER A 70 11.26 22.41 6.66
CA SER A 70 10.22 23.36 7.11
C SER A 70 9.05 22.63 7.78
N ALA A 71 8.58 21.52 7.21
CA ALA A 71 7.52 20.71 7.79
C ALA A 71 7.98 19.94 9.05
N ASP A 72 9.24 19.50 9.08
CA ASP A 72 9.83 18.80 10.22
C ASP A 72 10.00 19.71 11.44
N ILE A 73 10.55 20.92 11.23
CA ILE A 73 10.65 21.95 12.27
C ILE A 73 9.25 22.28 12.80
N TYR A 74 8.24 22.42 11.92
CA TYR A 74 6.86 22.67 12.36
C TYR A 74 6.36 21.57 13.30
N LYS A 75 6.52 20.30 12.93
CA LYS A 75 6.15 19.18 13.80
C LYS A 75 6.89 19.25 15.14
N HIS A 76 8.19 19.49 15.12
CA HIS A 76 9.00 19.58 16.34
C HIS A 76 8.53 20.71 17.27
N LEU A 77 8.28 21.92 16.72
CA LEU A 77 7.79 23.05 17.51
C LEU A 77 6.40 22.77 18.10
N VAL A 78 5.48 22.18 17.32
CA VAL A 78 4.12 21.86 17.79
C VAL A 78 4.15 20.73 18.83
N ILE A 79 5.02 19.73 18.70
CA ILE A 79 5.19 18.66 19.70
C ILE A 79 5.74 19.25 21.01
N ASN A 80 6.79 20.09 20.94
CA ASN A 80 7.35 20.71 22.13
C ASN A 80 6.34 21.62 22.84
N ALA A 81 5.50 22.34 22.09
CA ALA A 81 4.39 23.13 22.62
C ALA A 81 3.34 22.31 23.38
N LYS A 82 3.25 20.99 23.15
CA LYS A 82 2.40 20.10 23.97
C LYS A 82 2.99 19.79 25.32
N HIS A 83 4.30 19.56 25.36
CA HIS A 83 5.00 19.09 26.55
C HIS A 83 5.16 20.19 27.61
N THR A 84 5.05 21.46 27.21
CA THR A 84 5.12 22.62 28.11
C THR A 84 3.81 22.93 28.86
N LYS A 85 2.70 22.22 28.58
CA LYS A 85 1.37 22.43 29.21
C LYS A 85 1.25 22.00 30.70
N THR A 86 2.36 21.83 31.43
CA THR A 86 2.33 21.44 32.86
C THR A 86 2.49 22.61 33.83
N SER A 87 2.62 23.86 33.37
CA SER A 87 2.65 25.03 34.27
C SER A 87 1.80 26.17 33.74
N GLY A 88 0.55 26.25 34.21
CA GLY A 88 -0.20 27.45 34.61
C GLY A 88 -0.37 28.69 33.72
N SER A 89 0.35 28.90 32.62
CA SER A 89 0.23 30.11 31.80
C SER A 89 0.19 29.79 30.30
N ASP A 90 -0.90 30.23 29.65
CA ASP A 90 -1.16 30.06 28.23
C ASP A 90 -0.15 30.87 27.40
N PRO A 91 0.82 30.24 26.72
CA PRO A 91 1.83 30.96 25.97
C PRO A 91 1.19 31.36 24.64
N GLY A 92 0.60 32.56 24.53
CA GLY A 92 -0.13 33.13 23.38
C GLY A 92 0.08 32.48 22.00
N LEU A 93 -0.41 31.25 21.83
CA LEU A 93 -0.07 30.36 20.74
C LEU A 93 -1.04 30.62 19.58
N PRO A 94 -0.56 30.75 18.33
CA PRO A 94 -1.45 30.93 17.20
C PRO A 94 -2.48 29.79 17.06
N ASN A 95 -3.72 30.12 16.68
CA ASN A 95 -4.84 29.16 16.58
C ASN A 95 -4.52 27.89 15.77
N HIS A 96 -3.71 28.01 14.72
CA HIS A 96 -3.31 26.87 13.89
C HIS A 96 -2.38 25.88 14.64
N VAL A 97 -1.57 26.36 15.58
CA VAL A 97 -0.72 25.51 16.44
C VAL A 97 -1.59 24.81 17.48
N ARG A 98 -2.57 25.50 18.06
CA ARG A 98 -3.55 24.90 18.97
C ARG A 98 -4.31 23.77 18.28
N TRP A 99 -4.79 24.03 17.06
CA TRP A 99 -5.43 23.02 16.22
C TRP A 99 -4.51 21.83 15.91
N ALA A 100 -3.25 22.07 15.57
CA ALA A 100 -2.28 21.01 15.30
C ALA A 100 -1.95 20.18 16.57
N ILE A 101 -1.87 20.82 17.73
CA ILE A 101 -1.73 20.16 19.04
C ILE A 101 -2.92 19.23 19.27
N ASP A 102 -4.15 19.74 19.15
CA ASP A 102 -5.37 18.97 19.38
C ASP A 102 -5.50 17.80 18.38
N ALA A 103 -5.17 18.04 17.11
CA ALA A 103 -5.12 17.02 16.06
C ALA A 103 -4.11 15.90 16.37
N MET A 104 -2.90 16.27 16.81
CA MET A 104 -1.88 15.28 17.19
C MET A 104 -2.23 14.53 18.49
N SER A 105 -3.05 15.10 19.37
CA SER A 105 -3.48 14.43 20.63
C SER A 105 -4.59 13.40 20.35
N CYS A 106 -5.25 13.53 19.20
CA CYS A 106 -6.23 12.57 18.70
C CYS A 106 -5.59 11.40 17.91
N LEU A 107 -4.29 11.45 17.62
CA LEU A 107 -3.57 10.31 17.05
C LEU A 107 -3.35 9.24 18.12
N PRO A 108 -3.53 7.94 17.80
CA PRO A 108 -3.11 6.89 18.73
C PRO A 108 -1.60 7.07 18.97
N ALA A 109 -1.20 7.21 20.23
CA ALA A 109 0.20 7.35 20.61
C ALA A 109 1.01 6.27 19.89
N SER A 110 1.86 6.69 18.94
CA SER A 110 2.88 5.84 18.37
C SER A 110 3.82 5.49 19.52
N SER A 111 3.73 4.24 19.97
CA SER A 111 4.73 3.50 20.76
C SER A 111 5.93 4.34 21.25
N THR A 112 5.71 5.17 22.26
CA THR A 112 6.75 5.64 23.15
C THR A 112 6.45 5.03 24.50
N GLU A 113 7.34 4.12 24.88
CA GLU A 113 7.54 3.44 26.15
C GLU A 113 6.52 3.75 27.25
N LYS A 114 5.49 2.91 27.35
CA LYS A 114 4.69 2.81 28.58
C LYS A 114 5.49 2.03 29.62
N LYS A 115 6.09 2.76 30.56
CA LYS A 115 6.30 2.22 31.92
C LYS A 115 4.95 1.73 32.44
N LYS A 116 4.86 0.42 32.68
CA LYS A 116 3.69 -0.21 33.28
C LYS A 116 3.49 0.37 34.68
N SER A 117 2.38 1.07 34.89
CA SER A 117 1.72 1.12 36.19
C SER A 117 0.43 0.31 36.08
N LEU A 118 0.38 -0.78 36.82
CA LEU A 118 -0.80 -1.61 37.01
C LEU A 118 -1.72 -0.92 38.02
N LYS A 119 -2.95 -0.58 37.61
CA LYS A 119 -4.21 -0.75 38.37
C LYS A 119 -5.36 -0.06 37.61
N GLY A 120 -6.48 -0.77 37.47
CA GLY A 120 -7.74 -0.23 36.94
C GLY A 120 -8.38 -1.11 35.87
N GLY A 121 -9.35 -1.93 36.26
CA GLY A 121 -10.13 -2.78 35.36
C GLY A 121 -10.82 -1.97 34.26
N LYS A 122 -10.66 -2.39 33.00
CA LYS A 122 -11.31 -1.73 31.86
C LYS A 122 -12.67 -2.38 31.61
N ARG A 123 -13.74 -1.60 31.74
CA ARG A 123 -15.04 -1.91 31.14
C ARG A 123 -14.86 -2.16 29.63
N SER A 124 -15.42 -3.26 29.15
CA SER A 124 -15.47 -3.58 27.72
C SER A 124 -16.46 -2.64 27.03
N MET A 125 -15.99 -1.81 26.10
CA MET A 125 -16.88 -0.93 25.32
C MET A 125 -17.77 -1.75 24.37
N SER A 126 -19.01 -1.30 24.22
CA SER A 126 -19.96 -1.86 23.27
C SER A 126 -19.46 -1.72 21.82
N ILE A 127 -19.99 -2.56 20.92
CA ILE A 127 -19.68 -2.50 19.49
C ILE A 127 -20.09 -1.13 18.90
N GLU A 128 -21.23 -0.59 19.35
CA GLU A 128 -21.75 0.72 18.98
C GLU A 128 -20.76 1.86 19.28
N GLU A 129 -20.17 1.87 20.47
CA GLU A 129 -19.20 2.87 20.90
C GLU A 129 -17.88 2.75 20.15
N LYS A 130 -17.43 1.52 19.88
CA LYS A 130 -16.23 1.26 19.06
C LYS A 130 -16.43 1.75 17.63
N LEU A 131 -17.63 1.59 17.06
CA LEU A 131 -18.00 2.07 15.73
C LEU A 131 -18.02 3.61 15.68
N LYS A 132 -18.69 4.26 16.64
CA LYS A 132 -18.74 5.73 16.73
C LYS A 132 -17.34 6.35 16.90
N GLN A 133 -16.51 5.74 17.74
CA GLN A 133 -15.13 6.21 17.96
C GLN A 133 -14.24 6.05 16.71
N ARG A 134 -14.37 4.94 15.98
CA ARG A 134 -13.67 4.73 14.70
C ARG A 134 -14.15 5.68 13.62
N ALA A 135 -15.47 5.86 13.48
CA ALA A 135 -16.06 6.79 12.51
C ALA A 135 -15.57 8.23 12.72
N SER A 136 -15.60 8.72 13.96
CA SER A 136 -15.09 10.05 14.31
C SER A 136 -13.60 10.24 14.00
N ARG A 137 -12.77 9.19 14.17
CA ARG A 137 -11.35 9.23 13.77
C ARG A 137 -11.18 9.34 12.26
N TYR A 138 -11.95 8.55 11.50
CA TYR A 138 -11.90 8.57 10.04
C TYR A 138 -12.41 9.89 9.46
N GLU A 139 -13.37 10.54 10.12
CA GLU A 139 -13.89 11.85 9.74
C GLU A 139 -12.90 12.99 9.96
N LYS A 140 -12.02 12.84 10.97
CA LYS A 140 -10.97 13.80 11.33
C LYS A 140 -9.66 13.65 10.55
N MET A 141 -9.45 12.51 9.88
CA MET A 141 -8.27 12.28 9.03
C MET A 141 -8.45 12.96 7.66
N ASN A 142 -8.10 14.24 7.59
CA ASN A 142 -8.07 15.01 6.35
C ASN A 142 -6.74 14.78 5.61
N PHE A 143 -6.58 13.62 4.97
CA PHE A 143 -5.53 13.47 3.96
C PHE A 143 -5.93 14.33 2.75
N GLY A 144 -5.16 15.38 2.47
CA GLY A 144 -5.41 16.30 1.35
C GLY A 144 -5.65 15.53 0.05
N LEU A 145 -6.90 15.54 -0.42
CA LEU A 145 -7.33 14.85 -1.62
C LEU A 145 -6.99 15.73 -2.83
N LEU A 146 -6.09 15.26 -3.68
CA LEU A 146 -6.26 15.50 -5.11
C LEU A 146 -7.51 14.71 -5.52
N GLU A 147 -8.68 15.33 -5.48
CA GLU A 147 -9.97 14.72 -5.84
C GLU A 147 -10.02 14.43 -7.34
N ARG A 148 -9.41 13.31 -7.75
CA ARG A 148 -9.78 12.67 -9.01
C ARG A 148 -10.95 11.72 -8.75
N PRO A 149 -12.00 11.76 -9.57
CA PRO A 149 -13.09 10.79 -9.45
C PRO A 149 -12.54 9.35 -9.59
N LEU A 150 -13.08 8.42 -8.81
CA LEU A 150 -12.68 7.01 -8.85
C LEU A 150 -13.20 6.31 -10.11
N TYR A 151 -14.37 6.72 -10.60
CA TYR A 151 -14.92 6.38 -11.90
C TYR A 151 -14.90 7.61 -12.81
N GLU A 152 -14.07 7.57 -13.85
CA GLU A 152 -14.01 8.62 -14.87
C GLU A 152 -14.97 8.32 -16.05
N ASN A 153 -15.54 7.11 -16.09
CA ASN A 153 -16.54 6.65 -17.06
C ASN A 153 -16.18 6.92 -18.54
N CYS A 154 -14.88 6.88 -18.89
CA CYS A 154 -14.43 7.01 -20.28
C CYS A 154 -14.95 5.81 -21.09
N ARG A 155 -15.51 6.06 -22.27
CA ARG A 155 -16.15 5.03 -23.11
C ARG A 155 -15.14 4.42 -24.09
N VAL A 156 -15.19 3.10 -24.22
CA VAL A 156 -14.44 2.35 -25.23
C VAL A 156 -15.42 1.68 -26.17
N LEU A 157 -15.37 2.06 -27.43
CA LEU A 157 -16.22 1.54 -28.50
C LEU A 157 -15.52 0.43 -29.28
N HIS A 158 -16.33 -0.51 -29.76
CA HIS A 158 -15.94 -1.51 -30.76
C HIS A 158 -15.64 -0.82 -32.10
N PRO A 159 -14.86 -1.43 -33.02
CA PRO A 159 -14.74 -0.94 -34.40
C PRO A 159 -16.10 -0.70 -35.08
N ASP A 160 -17.10 -1.52 -34.78
CA ASP A 160 -18.49 -1.37 -35.29
C ASP A 160 -19.29 -0.24 -34.62
N GLY A 161 -18.69 0.50 -33.68
CA GLY A 161 -19.26 1.70 -33.08
C GLY A 161 -20.07 1.51 -31.80
N PHE A 162 -20.44 0.27 -31.44
CA PHE A 162 -21.17 0.02 -30.19
C PHE A 162 -20.26 0.13 -28.95
N LEU A 163 -20.87 0.40 -27.79
CA LEU A 163 -20.16 0.51 -26.51
C LEU A 163 -19.74 -0.86 -25.99
N MET A 164 -18.44 -1.08 -25.81
CA MET A 164 -17.92 -2.32 -25.23
C MET A 164 -17.82 -2.26 -23.71
N PHE A 165 -17.25 -1.18 -23.17
CA PHE A 165 -17.08 -0.97 -21.72
C PHE A 165 -16.71 0.47 -21.38
N THR A 166 -16.83 0.82 -20.10
CA THR A 166 -16.30 2.07 -19.52
C THR A 166 -14.99 1.83 -18.77
N CYS A 167 -14.12 2.85 -18.70
CA CYS A 167 -12.83 2.76 -18.02
C CYS A 167 -12.33 4.10 -17.50
N ASN A 168 -11.14 4.06 -16.88
CA ASN A 168 -10.44 5.24 -16.37
C ASN A 168 -9.45 5.80 -17.40
N TRP A 169 -9.11 7.08 -17.24
CA TRP A 169 -8.26 7.86 -18.16
C TRP A 169 -6.89 7.23 -18.39
N ARG A 170 -6.30 6.58 -17.36
CA ARG A 170 -5.03 5.85 -17.52
C ARG A 170 -5.12 4.73 -18.57
N LYS A 171 -6.26 4.05 -18.65
CA LYS A 171 -6.50 2.99 -19.64
C LYS A 171 -6.70 3.61 -21.02
N VAL A 172 -7.42 4.73 -21.13
CA VAL A 172 -7.53 5.51 -22.37
C VAL A 172 -6.14 5.87 -22.93
N ILE A 173 -5.28 6.46 -22.09
CA ILE A 173 -3.91 6.81 -22.49
C ILE A 173 -3.14 5.58 -23.00
N PHE A 174 -3.28 4.43 -22.33
CA PHE A 174 -2.62 3.20 -22.76
C PHE A 174 -3.02 2.82 -24.19
N TYR A 175 -4.32 2.80 -24.51
CA TYR A 175 -4.78 2.45 -25.87
C TYR A 175 -4.30 3.45 -26.92
N LEU A 176 -4.41 4.75 -26.63
CA LEU A 176 -3.99 5.80 -27.56
C LEU A 176 -2.47 5.75 -27.82
N LYS A 177 -1.65 5.64 -26.77
CA LYS A 177 -0.19 5.57 -26.89
C LYS A 177 0.31 4.32 -27.62
N LYS A 178 -0.45 3.23 -27.53
CA LYS A 178 -0.13 1.97 -28.21
C LYS A 178 -0.71 1.88 -29.63
N GLY A 179 -1.41 2.92 -30.11
CA GLY A 179 -2.07 2.88 -31.42
C GLY A 179 -3.23 1.87 -31.53
N LEU A 180 -3.77 1.43 -30.38
CA LEU A 180 -4.82 0.41 -30.29
C LEU A 180 -6.23 0.99 -30.33
N ALA A 181 -6.34 2.32 -30.29
CA ALA A 181 -7.60 3.03 -30.39
C ALA A 181 -7.39 4.42 -31.00
N LYS A 182 -8.45 4.96 -31.59
CA LYS A 182 -8.55 6.36 -32.02
C LYS A 182 -9.51 7.13 -31.11
N ARG A 183 -9.25 8.42 -30.90
CA ARG A 183 -10.18 9.27 -30.15
C ARG A 183 -11.39 9.59 -31.01
N VAL A 184 -12.58 9.47 -30.41
CA VAL A 184 -13.85 9.85 -31.04
C VAL A 184 -14.28 11.18 -30.45
N ILE A 185 -14.50 12.17 -31.30
CA ILE A 185 -15.02 13.48 -30.89
C ILE A 185 -16.54 13.35 -30.80
N VAL A 186 -17.07 13.39 -29.58
CA VAL A 186 -18.50 13.43 -29.32
C VAL A 186 -18.89 14.87 -29.06
N LYS A 187 -19.82 15.41 -29.86
CA LYS A 187 -20.30 16.78 -29.69
C LYS A 187 -21.22 16.88 -28.46
N PRO A 188 -21.08 17.92 -27.62
CA PRO A 188 -22.07 18.24 -26.60
C PRO A 188 -23.48 18.37 -27.18
N THR A 189 -24.47 17.87 -26.47
CA THR A 189 -25.90 18.07 -26.76
C THR A 189 -26.58 18.75 -25.58
N PRO A 190 -27.78 19.35 -25.74
CA PRO A 190 -28.53 19.92 -24.61
C PRO A 190 -28.71 18.92 -23.45
N ASP A 191 -28.95 17.65 -23.78
CA ASP A 191 -29.13 16.58 -22.79
C ASP A 191 -27.79 16.03 -22.22
N ASN A 192 -26.66 16.31 -22.88
CA ASN A 192 -25.33 15.86 -22.47
C ASN A 192 -24.26 16.91 -22.82
N PRO A 193 -24.17 17.99 -22.03
CA PRO A 193 -23.27 19.12 -22.32
C PRO A 193 -21.78 18.76 -22.15
N ASN A 194 -21.47 17.70 -21.39
CA ASN A 194 -20.11 17.26 -21.11
C ASN A 194 -19.96 15.76 -21.41
N PRO A 195 -19.92 15.36 -22.69
CA PRO A 195 -19.86 13.95 -23.04
C PRO A 195 -18.56 13.31 -22.52
N PRO A 196 -18.62 12.06 -22.03
CA PRO A 196 -17.45 11.37 -21.53
C PRO A 196 -16.43 11.17 -22.66
N VAL A 197 -15.16 11.21 -22.29
CA VAL A 197 -14.06 10.86 -23.20
C VAL A 197 -14.35 9.51 -23.84
N THR A 198 -14.34 9.47 -25.17
CA THR A 198 -14.67 8.27 -25.95
C THR A 198 -13.51 7.92 -26.87
N ILE A 199 -13.12 6.64 -26.87
CA ILE A 199 -12.16 6.07 -27.81
C ILE A 199 -12.78 4.87 -28.52
N GLN A 200 -12.36 4.61 -29.75
CA GLN A 200 -12.79 3.47 -30.54
C GLN A 200 -11.58 2.58 -30.86
N LEU A 201 -11.70 1.28 -30.60
CA LEU A 201 -10.64 0.34 -30.93
C LEU A 201 -10.38 0.31 -32.44
N THR A 202 -9.13 0.12 -32.82
CA THR A 202 -8.68 0.04 -34.23
C THR A 202 -8.51 -1.38 -34.74
N PHE A 203 -8.75 -2.38 -33.88
CA PHE A 203 -8.59 -3.80 -34.17
C PHE A 203 -9.85 -4.57 -33.77
N GLN A 204 -10.09 -5.72 -34.38
CA GLN A 204 -11.20 -6.60 -34.03
C GLN A 204 -10.92 -7.34 -32.70
N PRO A 205 -11.65 -7.05 -31.61
CA PRO A 205 -11.50 -7.76 -30.35
C PRO A 205 -12.11 -9.18 -30.44
N LYS A 206 -11.65 -10.09 -29.58
CA LYS A 206 -12.13 -11.48 -29.52
C LYS A 206 -13.61 -11.64 -29.09
N GLY A 207 -14.28 -10.56 -28.71
CA GLY A 207 -15.67 -10.56 -28.29
C GLY A 207 -16.19 -9.15 -28.08
N SER A 208 -17.50 -9.02 -27.87
CA SER A 208 -18.23 -7.74 -27.75
C SER A 208 -18.00 -7.01 -26.40
N GLY A 209 -17.17 -7.56 -25.52
CA GLY A 209 -16.90 -6.98 -24.20
C GLY A 209 -18.07 -7.15 -23.26
N ASN A 210 -18.59 -6.05 -22.72
CA ASN A 210 -19.79 -6.03 -21.88
C ASN A 210 -21.00 -5.44 -22.62
N ASN A 211 -20.98 -5.42 -23.96
CA ASN A 211 -22.07 -4.86 -24.74
C ASN A 211 -23.43 -5.47 -24.32
N GLY A 212 -24.44 -4.63 -24.17
CA GLY A 212 -25.78 -5.03 -23.69
C GLY A 212 -25.87 -5.33 -22.19
N ASN A 213 -24.76 -5.49 -21.46
CA ASN A 213 -24.80 -5.71 -20.02
C ASN A 213 -24.97 -4.38 -19.28
N LYS A 214 -26.18 -4.14 -18.78
CA LYS A 214 -26.55 -2.90 -18.07
C LYS A 214 -25.59 -2.59 -16.92
N TYR A 215 -25.31 -3.55 -16.04
CA TYR A 215 -24.42 -3.32 -14.89
C TYR A 215 -22.99 -2.84 -15.26
N PHE A 216 -22.43 -3.33 -16.36
CA PHE A 216 -21.05 -3.00 -16.74
C PHE A 216 -20.93 -1.86 -17.77
N CYS A 217 -21.99 -1.55 -18.51
CA CYS A 217 -22.02 -0.44 -19.47
C CYS A 217 -22.64 0.85 -18.90
N ASP A 218 -23.39 0.76 -17.80
CA ASP A 218 -23.97 1.94 -17.16
C ASP A 218 -22.90 2.87 -16.59
N VAL A 219 -23.25 4.17 -16.55
CA VAL A 219 -22.43 5.21 -15.94
C VAL A 219 -22.38 4.99 -14.44
N ARG A 220 -21.16 4.77 -13.90
CA ARG A 220 -20.98 4.55 -12.48
C ARG A 220 -20.86 5.86 -11.72
N LYS A 221 -21.69 6.03 -10.69
CA LYS A 221 -21.65 7.20 -9.82
C LYS A 221 -20.46 7.14 -8.87
N ASN A 222 -19.82 8.27 -8.63
CA ASN A 222 -18.80 8.42 -7.59
C ASN A 222 -19.48 8.70 -6.26
N GLU A 223 -20.17 7.69 -5.73
CA GLU A 223 -20.85 7.77 -4.44
C GLU A 223 -20.72 6.45 -3.67
N CYS A 224 -20.87 6.54 -2.35
CA CYS A 224 -20.89 5.38 -1.47
C CYS A 224 -22.16 4.59 -1.71
N VAL A 225 -22.07 3.33 -2.14
CA VAL A 225 -23.23 2.47 -2.43
C VAL A 225 -24.13 2.23 -1.21
N ILE A 226 -23.65 2.53 0.00
CA ILE A 226 -24.39 2.32 1.25
C ILE A 226 -25.14 3.58 1.67
N CYS A 227 -24.43 4.71 1.81
CA CYS A 227 -24.99 5.93 2.37
C CYS A 227 -25.16 7.09 1.39
N GLY A 228 -24.63 6.99 0.17
CA GLY A 228 -24.72 8.05 -0.85
C GLY A 228 -23.66 9.16 -0.72
N ALA A 229 -22.76 9.08 0.27
CA ALA A 229 -21.69 10.06 0.43
C ALA A 229 -20.82 10.13 -0.84
N THR A 230 -20.49 11.33 -1.31
CA THR A 230 -19.70 11.56 -2.54
C THR A 230 -18.22 11.85 -2.25
N GLN A 231 -17.87 12.04 -0.99
CA GLN A 231 -16.51 12.35 -0.54
C GLN A 231 -15.87 11.18 0.20
N ARG A 232 -14.53 11.19 0.27
CA ARG A 232 -13.72 10.19 1.02
C ARG A 232 -14.04 8.75 0.62
N LEU A 233 -14.26 8.57 -0.68
CA LEU A 233 -14.58 7.28 -1.28
C LEU A 233 -13.34 6.40 -1.41
N GLN A 234 -13.56 5.11 -1.26
CA GLN A 234 -12.58 4.08 -1.54
C GLN A 234 -13.25 2.87 -2.18
N ARG A 235 -12.44 2.05 -2.86
CA ARG A 235 -12.90 0.77 -3.41
C ARG A 235 -12.93 -0.28 -2.31
N HIS A 236 -14.11 -0.76 -1.99
CA HIS A 236 -14.33 -1.90 -1.10
C HIS A 236 -14.42 -3.18 -1.91
N GLN A 237 -13.80 -4.26 -1.42
CA GLN A 237 -13.91 -5.59 -2.02
C GLN A 237 -14.96 -6.38 -1.25
N VAL A 238 -16.13 -6.62 -1.87
CA VAL A 238 -17.24 -7.38 -1.29
C VAL A 238 -16.79 -8.78 -0.90
N ILE A 239 -16.02 -9.42 -1.79
CA ILE A 239 -15.28 -10.64 -1.48
C ILE A 239 -13.87 -10.23 -1.04
N PRO A 240 -13.45 -10.50 0.21
CA PRO A 240 -12.17 -10.03 0.71
C PRO A 240 -10.99 -10.49 -0.15
N TYR A 241 -10.05 -9.58 -0.37
CA TYR A 241 -8.80 -9.87 -1.10
C TYR A 241 -8.07 -11.09 -0.54
N ALA A 242 -8.14 -11.27 0.78
CA ALA A 242 -7.56 -12.40 1.51
C ALA A 242 -7.94 -13.75 0.89
N TYR A 243 -9.15 -13.88 0.34
CA TYR A 243 -9.63 -15.09 -0.35
C TYR A 243 -9.50 -14.95 -1.86
N ARG A 244 -10.00 -13.84 -2.42
CA ARG A 244 -10.08 -13.63 -3.88
C ARG A 244 -8.74 -13.81 -4.59
N GLN A 245 -7.63 -13.43 -3.95
CA GLN A 245 -6.30 -13.55 -4.56
C GLN A 245 -5.89 -14.99 -4.92
N PHE A 246 -6.56 -15.98 -4.32
CA PHE A 246 -6.34 -17.42 -4.48
C PHE A 246 -7.34 -18.09 -5.43
N PHE A 247 -8.30 -17.34 -5.97
CA PHE A 247 -9.23 -17.89 -6.96
C PHE A 247 -8.49 -18.23 -8.25
N PRO A 248 -9.00 -19.21 -9.03
CA PRO A 248 -8.52 -19.52 -10.37
C PRO A 248 -8.43 -18.27 -11.24
N GLN A 249 -7.43 -18.24 -12.13
CA GLN A 249 -7.14 -17.04 -12.92
C GLN A 249 -8.32 -16.61 -13.81
N SER A 250 -9.08 -17.58 -14.35
CA SER A 250 -10.31 -17.37 -15.14
C SER A 250 -11.31 -16.46 -14.39
N ILE A 251 -11.53 -16.74 -13.12
CA ILE A 251 -12.47 -16.01 -12.24
C ILE A 251 -11.84 -14.71 -11.72
N LYS A 252 -10.54 -14.74 -11.40
CA LYS A 252 -9.81 -13.60 -10.81
C LYS A 252 -9.72 -12.39 -11.73
N ASN A 253 -9.62 -12.61 -13.04
CA ASN A 253 -9.47 -11.56 -14.07
C ASN A 253 -10.68 -10.58 -14.14
N HIS A 254 -11.79 -10.88 -13.48
CA HIS A 254 -13.05 -10.16 -13.62
C HIS A 254 -13.66 -9.76 -12.27
N SER A 255 -12.97 -8.88 -11.53
CA SER A 255 -13.36 -8.44 -10.19
C SER A 255 -14.29 -7.23 -10.10
N SER A 256 -14.65 -6.62 -11.22
CA SER A 256 -15.43 -5.37 -11.25
C SER A 256 -16.85 -5.50 -10.68
N HIS A 257 -17.39 -6.72 -10.60
CA HIS A 257 -18.67 -6.99 -9.96
C HIS A 257 -18.57 -6.89 -8.43
N ASP A 258 -17.50 -7.43 -7.86
CA ASP A 258 -17.29 -7.51 -6.41
C ASP A 258 -16.50 -6.32 -5.84
N ILE A 259 -16.35 -5.24 -6.62
CA ILE A 259 -15.68 -4.01 -6.20
C ILE A 259 -16.67 -2.84 -6.28
N VAL A 260 -17.02 -2.30 -5.11
CA VAL A 260 -17.97 -1.20 -4.95
C VAL A 260 -17.31 0.01 -4.29
N LEU A 261 -17.89 1.21 -4.45
CA LEU A 261 -17.42 2.39 -3.73
C LEU A 261 -18.11 2.53 -2.39
N THR A 262 -17.31 2.81 -1.36
CA THR A 262 -17.81 3.11 -0.02
C THR A 262 -17.06 4.31 0.56
N CYS A 263 -17.69 5.09 1.42
CA CYS A 263 -16.96 6.06 2.23
C CYS A 263 -16.13 5.34 3.30
N ASN A 264 -15.13 6.01 3.85
CA ASN A 264 -14.29 5.48 4.94
C ASN A 264 -15.08 4.90 6.14
N VAL A 265 -16.19 5.54 6.55
CA VAL A 265 -17.04 5.06 7.66
C VAL A 265 -17.71 3.73 7.30
N CYS A 266 -18.36 3.67 6.13
CA CYS A 266 -19.04 2.47 5.66
C CYS A 266 -18.06 1.33 5.39
N ASN A 267 -16.89 1.62 4.82
CA ASN A 267 -15.84 0.63 4.60
C ASN A 267 -15.34 0.01 5.91
N ALA A 268 -15.13 0.84 6.95
CA ALA A 268 -14.71 0.36 8.25
C ALA A 268 -15.78 -0.55 8.89
N LYS A 269 -17.06 -0.19 8.77
CA LYS A 269 -18.18 -1.01 9.24
C LYS A 269 -18.26 -2.34 8.48
N ALA A 270 -18.18 -2.32 7.15
CA ALA A 270 -18.17 -3.53 6.32
C ALA A 270 -17.01 -4.46 6.69
N ASN A 271 -15.81 -3.92 6.91
CA ASN A 271 -14.66 -4.73 7.32
C ASN A 271 -14.87 -5.36 8.71
N MET A 272 -15.55 -4.68 9.64
CA MET A 272 -15.86 -5.28 10.95
C MET A 272 -16.79 -6.48 10.81
N PHE A 273 -17.86 -6.36 10.02
CA PHE A 273 -18.74 -7.50 9.73
C PHE A 273 -18.01 -8.61 8.97
N ASN A 274 -17.11 -8.26 8.05
CA ASN A 274 -16.30 -9.23 7.34
C ASN A 274 -15.44 -10.05 8.32
N GLU A 275 -14.80 -9.43 9.33
CA GLU A 275 -14.01 -10.19 10.33
C GLU A 275 -14.88 -11.18 11.12
N GLU A 276 -16.10 -10.80 11.48
CA GLU A 276 -17.06 -11.70 12.12
C GLU A 276 -17.47 -12.84 11.17
N PHE A 277 -17.76 -12.53 9.92
CA PHE A 277 -18.17 -13.52 8.93
C PHE A 277 -17.08 -14.51 8.57
N LYS A 278 -15.79 -14.11 8.64
CA LYS A 278 -14.68 -15.05 8.48
C LYS A 278 -14.77 -16.19 9.50
N LEU A 279 -15.24 -15.96 10.72
CA LEU A 279 -15.42 -17.02 11.72
C LEU A 279 -16.47 -18.03 11.26
N THR A 280 -17.60 -17.55 10.73
CA THR A 280 -18.66 -18.40 10.18
C THR A 280 -18.16 -19.23 8.99
N ILE A 281 -17.47 -18.58 8.06
CA ILE A 281 -16.85 -19.22 6.90
C ILE A 281 -15.82 -20.27 7.32
N SER A 282 -15.00 -19.97 8.33
CA SER A 282 -13.97 -20.89 8.84
C SER A 282 -14.57 -22.14 9.46
N LYS A 283 -15.66 -22.00 10.21
CA LYS A 283 -16.42 -23.14 10.75
C LYS A 283 -17.02 -23.99 9.64
N ARG A 284 -17.63 -23.37 8.61
CA ARG A 284 -18.28 -24.08 7.50
C ARG A 284 -17.33 -24.96 6.68
N TYR A 285 -16.11 -24.48 6.46
CA TYR A 285 -15.09 -25.21 5.69
C TYR A 285 -14.11 -25.99 6.57
N GLU A 286 -14.31 -26.02 7.90
CA GLU A 286 -13.42 -26.70 8.84
C GLU A 286 -11.94 -26.26 8.72
N VAL A 287 -11.73 -24.99 8.36
CA VAL A 287 -10.40 -24.37 8.29
C VAL A 287 -10.31 -23.35 9.42
N PRO A 288 -9.71 -23.70 10.57
CA PRO A 288 -9.59 -22.80 11.70
C PRO A 288 -8.91 -21.50 11.26
N LEU A 289 -9.52 -20.36 11.60
CA LEU A 289 -8.72 -19.16 11.77
C LEU A 289 -7.78 -19.48 12.90
N ASP A 290 -6.47 -19.37 12.68
CA ASP A 290 -5.50 -19.47 13.75
C ASP A 290 -5.89 -18.45 14.83
N SER A 291 -6.65 -18.92 15.83
CA SER A 291 -7.05 -18.17 17.02
C SER A 291 -5.82 -17.83 17.86
N LYS A 292 -4.71 -18.50 17.54
CA LYS A 292 -3.35 -18.06 17.81
C LYS A 292 -2.88 -17.14 16.68
N GLN A 293 -3.28 -15.88 16.75
CA GLN A 293 -2.20 -14.95 17.07
C GLN A 293 -1.88 -15.21 18.56
N SER A 294 -1.06 -16.18 18.95
CA SER A 294 0.39 -15.95 18.93
C SER A 294 0.66 -14.54 18.37
N THR A 295 0.99 -13.54 19.17
CA THR A 295 2.32 -13.55 19.78
C THR A 295 3.20 -14.69 19.25
N SER A 296 3.33 -14.82 17.94
CA SER A 296 4.61 -14.70 17.30
C SER A 296 4.85 -13.19 17.33
N SER A 297 5.59 -12.57 18.24
CA SER A 297 6.85 -12.98 18.90
C SER A 297 7.68 -14.00 18.12
N ASP A 298 7.58 -13.92 16.78
CA ASP A 298 8.42 -14.52 15.75
C ASP A 298 7.98 -13.82 14.44
N GLY A 299 8.42 -12.61 14.09
CA GLY A 299 9.71 -12.00 14.35
C GLY A 299 9.63 -10.56 14.84
N ASP A 300 9.09 -10.39 16.04
CA ASP A 300 9.87 -9.67 17.04
C ASP A 300 10.50 -10.77 17.90
N SER A 301 11.50 -11.48 17.32
CA SER A 301 12.61 -11.89 18.16
C SER A 301 12.91 -10.63 18.94
N LYS A 302 12.82 -10.69 20.28
CA LYS A 302 13.40 -9.64 21.16
C LYS A 302 14.57 -9.08 20.38
N LYS A 303 14.59 -7.78 20.07
CA LYS A 303 15.80 -7.14 19.54
C LYS A 303 16.95 -7.58 20.43
N SER A 304 17.63 -8.66 20.06
CA SER A 304 18.98 -8.91 20.46
C SER A 304 19.69 -7.82 19.71
N ASP A 305 20.17 -6.83 20.44
CA ASP A 305 20.95 -5.74 19.87
C ASP A 305 21.91 -6.31 18.82
N GLY A 306 21.69 -5.97 17.54
CA GLY A 306 22.58 -6.34 16.43
C GLY A 306 22.09 -7.35 15.39
N LEU A 307 20.91 -8.00 15.50
CA LEU A 307 20.46 -8.94 14.45
C LEU A 307 19.75 -8.21 13.29
N ILE A 308 20.15 -8.49 12.03
CA ILE A 308 19.60 -7.86 10.84
C ILE A 308 18.34 -8.63 10.42
N THR A 309 17.20 -7.93 10.29
CA THR A 309 15.98 -8.60 9.87
C THR A 309 15.99 -8.87 8.37
N SER A 310 15.24 -9.90 7.96
CA SER A 310 14.99 -10.18 6.54
C SER A 310 14.41 -8.97 5.79
N ARG A 311 13.59 -8.15 6.47
CA ARG A 311 12.99 -6.95 5.89
C ARG A 311 14.04 -5.86 5.60
N ASP A 312 14.98 -5.66 6.51
CA ASP A 312 16.05 -4.67 6.36
C ASP A 312 16.99 -5.05 5.23
N ALA A 313 17.39 -6.33 5.18
CA ALA A 313 18.23 -6.87 4.12
C ALA A 313 17.56 -6.78 2.74
N VAL A 314 16.27 -7.10 2.64
CA VAL A 314 15.51 -6.98 1.37
C VAL A 314 15.35 -5.51 0.95
N GLY A 315 15.14 -4.61 1.91
CA GLY A 315 15.07 -3.18 1.64
C GLY A 315 16.39 -2.64 1.09
N ALA A 316 17.51 -3.01 1.71
CA ALA A 316 18.84 -2.65 1.27
C ALA A 316 19.17 -3.24 -0.11
N ALA A 317 18.88 -4.53 -0.33
CA ALA A 317 19.15 -5.19 -1.60
C ALA A 317 18.37 -4.59 -2.78
N LYS A 318 17.08 -4.24 -2.59
CA LYS A 318 16.29 -3.55 -3.63
C LYS A 318 16.83 -2.17 -3.98
N THR A 319 17.31 -1.46 -2.97
CA THR A 319 17.84 -0.10 -3.10
C THR A 319 19.16 -0.12 -3.87
N LEU A 320 20.09 -1.00 -3.48
CA LEU A 320 21.34 -1.23 -4.20
C LEU A 320 21.10 -1.70 -5.63
N ARG A 321 20.16 -2.62 -5.87
CA ARG A 321 19.86 -3.12 -7.22
C ARG A 321 19.30 -2.06 -8.17
N ARG A 322 18.54 -1.08 -7.66
CA ARG A 322 17.90 -0.05 -8.51
C ARG A 322 18.72 1.23 -8.64
N HIS A 323 19.41 1.61 -7.56
CA HIS A 323 20.03 2.92 -7.43
C HIS A 323 21.49 2.85 -6.94
N GLY A 324 22.08 1.65 -6.87
CA GLY A 324 23.42 1.45 -6.29
C GLY A 324 24.49 2.36 -6.88
N HIS A 325 24.57 2.46 -8.21
CA HIS A 325 25.52 3.36 -8.89
C HIS A 325 25.34 4.82 -8.47
N GLN A 326 24.10 5.32 -8.50
CA GLN A 326 23.78 6.70 -8.13
C GLN A 326 24.06 6.97 -6.65
N ILE A 327 23.82 6.00 -5.76
CA ILE A 327 24.09 6.14 -4.33
C ILE A 327 25.59 6.09 -4.07
N ARG A 328 26.34 5.20 -4.73
CA ARG A 328 27.81 5.10 -4.63
C ARG A 328 28.48 6.42 -5.00
N GLU A 329 28.03 7.08 -6.07
CA GLU A 329 28.60 8.35 -6.53
C GLU A 329 28.17 9.55 -5.67
N ASN A 330 26.89 9.62 -5.29
CA ASN A 330 26.35 10.83 -4.65
C ASN A 330 26.37 10.78 -3.12
N VAL A 331 26.32 9.58 -2.51
CA VAL A 331 26.27 9.38 -1.05
C VAL A 331 27.01 8.07 -0.66
N PRO A 332 28.35 8.03 -0.76
CA PRO A 332 29.15 6.82 -0.53
C PRO A 332 28.92 6.17 0.84
N GLU A 333 28.79 6.97 1.90
CA GLU A 333 28.51 6.47 3.27
C GLU A 333 27.22 5.65 3.33
N LYS A 334 26.19 6.06 2.58
CA LYS A 334 24.92 5.33 2.51
C LYS A 334 25.05 4.04 1.71
N TYR A 335 25.88 4.05 0.66
CA TYR A 335 26.18 2.85 -0.11
C TYR A 335 26.82 1.79 0.78
N GLU A 336 27.84 2.15 1.57
CA GLU A 336 28.49 1.24 2.54
C GLU A 336 27.54 0.74 3.62
N GLU A 337 26.68 1.59 4.17
CA GLU A 337 25.68 1.17 5.16
C GLU A 337 24.76 0.08 4.61
N LEU A 338 24.27 0.24 3.38
CA LEU A 338 23.40 -0.73 2.72
C LEU A 338 24.13 -2.05 2.43
N LEU A 339 25.40 -1.98 2.03
CA LEU A 339 26.25 -3.17 1.84
C LEU A 339 26.48 -3.91 3.15
N LYS A 340 26.77 -3.19 4.25
CA LYS A 340 26.93 -3.78 5.58
C LYS A 340 25.68 -4.55 6.02
N ILE A 341 24.48 -4.00 5.79
CA ILE A 341 23.21 -4.68 6.10
C ILE A 341 23.08 -5.99 5.30
N VAL A 342 23.34 -5.94 3.99
CA VAL A 342 23.25 -7.10 3.09
C VAL A 342 24.25 -8.19 3.47
N SER A 343 25.53 -7.84 3.62
CA SER A 343 26.60 -8.79 3.94
C SER A 343 26.41 -9.42 5.32
N SER A 344 25.96 -8.64 6.30
CA SER A 344 25.66 -9.16 7.65
C SER A 344 24.53 -10.17 7.65
N TYR A 345 23.48 -9.92 6.85
CA TYR A 345 22.36 -10.85 6.72
C TYR A 345 22.75 -12.15 5.99
N LEU A 346 23.57 -12.07 4.94
CA LEU A 346 24.08 -13.27 4.25
C LEU A 346 24.93 -14.14 5.18
N LYS A 347 25.82 -13.54 5.97
CA LYS A 347 26.59 -14.26 6.99
C LYS A 347 25.68 -14.94 8.02
N GLN A 348 24.62 -14.26 8.47
CA GLN A 348 23.63 -14.87 9.38
C GLN A 348 22.95 -16.09 8.76
N LEU A 349 22.59 -16.02 7.48
CA LEU A 349 21.98 -17.16 6.76
C LEU A 349 22.94 -18.34 6.64
N ASP A 350 24.20 -18.09 6.29
CA ASP A 350 25.20 -19.14 6.13
C ASP A 350 25.51 -19.85 7.47
N LEU A 351 25.56 -19.09 8.57
CA LEU A 351 25.70 -19.63 9.93
C LEU A 351 24.48 -20.49 10.33
N GLN A 352 23.27 -20.07 9.99
CA GLN A 352 22.05 -20.86 10.23
C GLN A 352 22.07 -22.17 9.45
N THR A 353 22.51 -22.16 8.18
CA THR A 353 22.62 -23.39 7.38
C THR A 353 23.66 -24.38 7.91
N LYS A 354 24.79 -23.88 8.44
CA LYS A 354 25.82 -24.72 9.07
C LYS A 354 25.36 -25.33 10.40
N SER A 355 24.58 -24.60 11.19
CA SER A 355 23.99 -25.10 12.44
C SER A 355 22.93 -26.19 12.23
N SER A 356 22.26 -26.23 11.08
CA SER A 356 21.26 -27.26 10.76
C SER A 356 21.85 -28.58 10.25
N PHE A 357 23.15 -28.61 9.91
CA PHE A 357 23.83 -29.80 9.36
C PHE A 357 24.52 -30.67 10.43
N SER A 358 24.45 -30.29 11.71
CA SER A 358 25.03 -31.04 12.84
C SER A 358 24.08 -32.07 13.49
N LYS A 359 22.92 -32.32 12.88
CA LYS A 359 22.12 -33.53 13.18
C LYS A 359 22.43 -34.57 12.10
N SER A 360 23.14 -35.61 12.52
CA SER A 360 23.66 -36.70 11.70
C SER A 360 22.63 -37.23 10.69
N PRO A 361 22.94 -37.26 9.39
CA PRO A 361 22.17 -38.03 8.42
C PRO A 361 22.52 -39.52 8.57
N SER A 362 21.50 -40.37 8.70
CA SER A 362 21.62 -41.80 8.37
C SER A 362 21.85 -41.93 6.86
N GLU A 363 22.84 -42.72 6.50
CA GLU A 363 23.35 -42.92 5.14
C GLU A 363 22.29 -43.40 4.16
N SER A 364 22.00 -42.58 3.17
CA SER A 364 21.78 -42.90 1.75
C SER A 364 21.11 -41.68 1.10
N ASP A 365 21.87 -40.93 0.31
CA ASP A 365 21.42 -40.30 -0.93
C ASP A 365 22.54 -39.41 -1.49
N ASP A 366 22.79 -39.59 -2.79
CA ASP A 366 23.89 -39.03 -3.58
C ASP A 366 24.02 -37.50 -3.49
N VAL A 367 25.12 -37.03 -2.92
CA VAL A 367 25.52 -35.63 -2.94
C VAL A 367 26.43 -35.39 -4.14
N VAL A 368 25.92 -34.64 -5.12
CA VAL A 368 26.72 -34.02 -6.18
C VAL A 368 27.78 -33.12 -5.55
N GLN A 369 29.04 -33.56 -5.56
CA GLN A 369 30.18 -32.76 -5.14
C GLN A 369 30.40 -31.59 -6.11
N PHE A 370 30.17 -30.37 -5.65
CA PHE A 370 30.65 -29.17 -6.31
C PHE A 370 32.02 -28.83 -5.71
N SER A 371 33.09 -29.13 -6.45
CA SER A 371 34.46 -28.75 -6.11
C SER A 371 34.68 -27.26 -6.46
N PRO A 372 35.07 -26.39 -5.51
CA PRO A 372 35.53 -25.05 -5.85
C PRO A 372 36.98 -25.14 -6.30
N SER A 373 37.25 -24.85 -7.58
CA SER A 373 38.61 -24.60 -8.06
C SER A 373 39.10 -23.28 -7.46
N TRP A 374 40.15 -23.37 -6.64
CA TRP A 374 40.94 -22.24 -6.17
C TRP A 374 42.16 -22.14 -7.06
N ASP A 375 42.10 -21.33 -8.12
CA ASP A 375 43.31 -20.91 -8.81
C ASP A 375 44.03 -19.88 -7.96
N SER A 376 45.01 -20.39 -7.21
CA SER A 376 46.02 -19.62 -6.52
C SER A 376 47.10 -19.22 -7.52
N GLN A 377 47.09 -17.97 -7.96
CA GLN A 377 48.32 -17.30 -8.38
C GLN A 377 48.55 -16.12 -7.46
N GLY A 378 49.58 -16.25 -6.63
CA GLY A 378 50.04 -15.25 -5.69
C GLY A 378 50.59 -14.02 -6.41
N GLY A 379 50.03 -12.87 -6.06
CA GLY A 379 50.64 -11.56 -6.22
C GLY A 379 50.53 -10.85 -4.89
N SER A 380 51.66 -10.70 -4.20
CA SER A 380 51.79 -9.92 -2.98
C SER A 380 51.51 -8.45 -3.26
N GLY A 381 50.30 -8.02 -2.90
CA GLY A 381 49.92 -6.62 -2.80
C GLY A 381 48.88 -6.54 -1.71
N GLU A 382 49.07 -5.65 -0.75
CA GLU A 382 48.08 -5.32 0.26
C GLU A 382 46.83 -4.77 -0.45
N GLY A 383 45.96 -5.67 -0.86
CA GLY A 383 44.75 -5.40 -1.61
C GLY A 383 43.64 -4.96 -0.68
N GLU A 384 43.39 -3.66 -0.68
CA GLU A 384 42.14 -3.00 -0.30
C GLU A 384 40.92 -3.90 -0.59
N TRP A 385 40.21 -4.34 0.47
CA TRP A 385 39.00 -5.14 0.32
C TRP A 385 37.93 -4.31 -0.41
N SER A 386 37.74 -4.58 -1.70
CA SER A 386 36.62 -4.03 -2.46
C SER A 386 35.31 -4.50 -1.82
N LEU A 387 34.57 -3.55 -1.24
CA LEU A 387 33.27 -3.72 -0.58
C LEU A 387 32.12 -3.92 -1.59
N ASP A 388 32.35 -4.42 -2.79
CA ASP A 388 31.28 -4.60 -3.78
C ASP A 388 30.56 -5.95 -3.58
N VAL A 389 29.34 -5.89 -3.03
CA VAL A 389 28.40 -7.02 -3.04
C VAL A 389 27.97 -7.28 -4.48
N SER A 390 28.14 -8.51 -4.94
CA SER A 390 27.80 -8.91 -6.30
C SER A 390 26.29 -8.83 -6.56
N ALA A 391 25.91 -8.61 -7.82
CA ALA A 391 24.51 -8.69 -8.23
C ALA A 391 23.87 -10.06 -7.88
N LEU A 392 24.68 -11.13 -7.85
CA LEU A 392 24.25 -12.48 -7.49
C LEU A 392 23.84 -12.58 -6.01
N GLU A 393 24.56 -11.92 -5.11
CA GLU A 393 24.26 -11.89 -3.67
C GLU A 393 22.99 -11.09 -3.36
N LEU A 394 22.80 -9.96 -4.05
CA LEU A 394 21.54 -9.22 -3.99
C LEU A 394 20.37 -10.09 -4.46
N ASP A 395 20.56 -10.83 -5.54
CA ASP A 395 19.54 -11.72 -6.12
C ASP A 395 19.24 -12.91 -5.22
N ARG A 396 20.24 -13.44 -4.51
CA ARG A 396 20.08 -14.49 -3.48
C ARG A 396 19.11 -14.04 -2.38
N ILE A 397 19.29 -12.83 -1.81
CA ILE A 397 18.39 -12.29 -0.78
C ILE A 397 16.97 -12.12 -1.31
N LEU A 398 16.83 -11.52 -2.51
CA LEU A 398 15.51 -11.28 -3.11
C LEU A 398 14.79 -12.59 -3.45
N ALA A 399 15.52 -13.63 -3.87
CA ALA A 399 14.98 -14.96 -4.14
C ALA A 399 14.55 -15.68 -2.86
N LEU A 400 15.33 -15.60 -1.78
CA LEU A 400 14.98 -16.17 -0.48
C LEU A 400 13.70 -15.55 0.08
N GLU A 401 13.58 -14.22 0.03
CA GLU A 401 12.35 -13.53 0.45
C GLU A 401 11.15 -13.93 -0.42
N LYS A 402 11.34 -14.07 -1.74
CA LYS A 402 10.29 -14.55 -2.63
C LYS A 402 9.85 -15.97 -2.28
N LYS A 403 10.79 -16.88 -1.97
CA LYS A 403 10.52 -18.25 -1.53
C LYS A 403 9.79 -18.27 -0.18
N LYS A 404 10.27 -17.52 0.81
CA LYS A 404 9.65 -17.38 2.13
C LYS A 404 8.23 -16.84 2.02
N ARG A 405 8.03 -15.73 1.30
CA ARG A 405 6.71 -15.15 1.04
C ARG A 405 5.77 -16.12 0.32
N LYS A 406 6.28 -16.94 -0.62
CA LYS A 406 5.47 -17.98 -1.27
C LYS A 406 5.02 -19.04 -0.26
N LYS A 407 5.94 -19.52 0.59
CA LYS A 407 5.67 -20.50 1.67
C LYS A 407 4.66 -19.97 2.69
N ASP A 408 4.79 -18.71 3.11
CA ASP A 408 3.85 -18.08 4.05
C ASP A 408 2.48 -17.89 3.41
N LYS A 409 2.45 -17.51 2.13
CA LYS A 409 1.20 -17.36 1.37
C LYS A 409 0.44 -18.68 1.24
N THR A 410 1.13 -19.80 0.99
CA THR A 410 0.52 -21.15 0.93
C THR A 410 0.10 -21.70 2.29
N LYS A 411 0.57 -21.09 3.40
CA LYS A 411 0.14 -21.41 4.77
C LYS A 411 -0.95 -20.48 5.28
N SER A 412 -1.30 -19.42 4.54
CA SER A 412 -2.28 -18.45 5.00
C SER A 412 -3.68 -19.07 5.06
N HIS A 413 -4.48 -18.64 6.05
CA HIS A 413 -5.89 -19.02 6.17
C HIS A 413 -6.66 -18.88 4.85
N GLY A 414 -6.45 -17.76 4.16
CA GLY A 414 -7.10 -17.50 2.88
C GLY A 414 -6.76 -18.52 1.79
N TYR A 415 -5.51 -19.00 1.75
CA TYR A 415 -5.09 -20.05 0.82
C TYR A 415 -5.76 -21.37 1.18
N LEU A 416 -5.64 -21.80 2.44
CA LEU A 416 -6.17 -23.09 2.91
C LEU A 416 -7.68 -23.16 2.72
N LEU A 417 -8.38 -22.08 3.01
CA LEU A 417 -9.83 -22.01 2.88
C LEU A 417 -10.27 -22.07 1.42
N VAL A 418 -9.63 -21.31 0.53
CA VAL A 418 -9.97 -21.37 -0.91
C VAL A 418 -9.60 -22.72 -1.50
N ALA A 419 -8.49 -23.33 -1.09
CA ALA A 419 -8.14 -24.68 -1.51
C ALA A 419 -9.23 -25.68 -1.10
N GLU A 420 -9.76 -25.58 0.12
CA GLU A 420 -10.86 -26.44 0.57
C GLU A 420 -12.17 -26.20 -0.18
N VAL A 421 -12.51 -24.94 -0.47
CA VAL A 421 -13.65 -24.58 -1.34
C VAL A 421 -13.49 -25.21 -2.73
N LEU A 422 -12.30 -25.15 -3.31
CA LEU A 422 -12.02 -25.69 -4.64
C LEU A 422 -12.09 -27.23 -4.69
N LYS A 423 -11.65 -27.92 -3.62
CA LYS A 423 -11.79 -29.39 -3.52
C LYS A 423 -13.24 -29.85 -3.57
N ARG A 424 -14.16 -29.06 -3.00
CA ARG A 424 -15.61 -29.32 -3.02
C ARG A 424 -16.26 -29.02 -4.37
N GLY A 425 -15.49 -28.51 -5.33
CA GLY A 425 -15.89 -28.33 -6.72
C GLY A 425 -16.29 -26.89 -7.07
N PRO A 426 -16.51 -26.64 -8.37
CA PRO A 426 -16.76 -25.29 -8.87
C PRO A 426 -18.07 -24.72 -8.32
N LYS A 427 -19.15 -25.52 -8.21
CA LYS A 427 -20.42 -25.06 -7.63
C LYS A 427 -20.25 -24.51 -6.20
N GLU A 428 -19.34 -25.09 -5.40
CA GLU A 428 -19.03 -24.60 -4.07
C GLU A 428 -18.27 -23.27 -4.11
N LEU A 429 -17.37 -23.06 -5.07
CA LEU A 429 -16.74 -21.75 -5.26
C LEU A 429 -17.75 -20.66 -5.64
N HIS A 430 -18.76 -20.99 -6.45
CA HIS A 430 -19.84 -20.05 -6.73
C HIS A 430 -20.63 -19.76 -5.44
N GLN A 431 -21.00 -20.79 -4.69
CA GLN A 431 -21.69 -20.64 -3.40
C GLN A 431 -20.88 -19.78 -2.41
N PHE A 432 -19.56 -19.97 -2.36
CA PHE A 432 -18.65 -19.15 -1.55
C PHE A 432 -18.72 -17.67 -1.93
N GLN A 433 -18.73 -17.35 -3.22
CA GLN A 433 -18.88 -15.97 -3.70
C GLN A 433 -20.25 -15.39 -3.32
N ARG A 434 -21.33 -16.16 -3.52
CA ARG A 434 -22.69 -15.78 -3.13
C ARG A 434 -22.79 -15.48 -1.64
N MET A 435 -22.19 -16.30 -0.79
CA MET A 435 -22.18 -16.10 0.67
C MET A 435 -21.61 -14.74 1.07
N TRP A 436 -20.48 -14.32 0.49
CA TRP A 436 -19.90 -13.00 0.74
C TRP A 436 -20.75 -11.85 0.19
N ARG A 437 -21.32 -12.03 -1.00
CA ARG A 437 -22.22 -11.05 -1.63
C ARG A 437 -23.49 -10.86 -0.81
N GLN A 438 -24.12 -11.94 -0.37
CA GLN A 438 -25.31 -11.92 0.48
C GLN A 438 -24.99 -11.30 1.84
N HIS A 439 -23.88 -11.69 2.47
CA HIS A 439 -23.42 -11.10 3.73
C HIS A 439 -23.28 -9.57 3.64
N PHE A 440 -22.73 -9.06 2.53
CA PHE A 440 -22.65 -7.62 2.30
C PHE A 440 -24.03 -6.95 2.22
N LEU A 441 -24.99 -7.54 1.51
CA LEU A 441 -26.36 -7.02 1.44
C LEU A 441 -27.04 -7.02 2.82
N ASP A 442 -26.95 -8.14 3.54
CA ASP A 442 -27.65 -8.33 4.82
C ASP A 442 -27.14 -7.36 5.90
N THR A 443 -25.83 -7.19 5.97
CA THR A 443 -25.18 -6.40 7.04
C THR A 443 -25.05 -4.92 6.71
N MET A 444 -24.85 -4.57 5.43
CA MET A 444 -24.62 -3.18 5.02
C MET A 444 -25.86 -2.51 4.45
N ARG A 445 -26.87 -3.25 4.00
CA ARG A 445 -28.15 -2.76 3.46
C ARG A 445 -27.96 -1.57 2.50
N PRO A 446 -27.25 -1.78 1.38
CA PRO A 446 -26.82 -0.67 0.55
C PRO A 446 -27.98 -0.01 -0.20
N ARG A 447 -28.16 1.30 -0.04
CA ARG A 447 -29.29 2.06 -0.63
C ARG A 447 -29.02 2.61 -2.04
N TYR A 448 -27.75 2.68 -2.42
CA TYR A 448 -27.27 3.28 -3.68
C TYR A 448 -26.50 2.27 -4.53
N LEU A 449 -26.65 0.97 -4.24
CA LEU A 449 -26.12 -0.08 -5.09
C LEU A 449 -26.95 -0.16 -6.37
N SER A 450 -26.30 -0.46 -7.50
CA SER A 450 -27.02 -0.63 -8.77
C SER A 450 -28.04 -1.77 -8.65
N GLU A 451 -29.24 -1.54 -9.19
CA GLU A 451 -30.30 -2.55 -9.30
C GLU A 451 -29.89 -3.77 -10.15
N HIS A 452 -28.87 -3.61 -10.99
CA HIS A 452 -28.32 -4.69 -11.81
C HIS A 452 -27.15 -5.43 -11.13
N TRP A 453 -26.80 -5.04 -9.90
CA TRP A 453 -25.86 -5.81 -9.09
C TRP A 453 -26.56 -7.05 -8.52
N SER A 454 -25.99 -8.23 -8.73
CA SER A 454 -26.61 -9.49 -8.32
C SER A 454 -25.69 -10.33 -7.44
N VAL A 455 -26.26 -10.98 -6.43
CA VAL A 455 -25.60 -12.01 -5.61
C VAL A 455 -25.21 -13.21 -6.47
N ASP A 456 -26.06 -13.56 -7.43
CA ASP A 456 -25.95 -14.71 -8.31
C ASP A 456 -25.15 -14.40 -9.59
N HIS A 457 -24.39 -13.30 -9.61
CA HIS A 457 -23.60 -12.96 -10.78
C HIS A 457 -22.57 -14.04 -11.10
N ILE A 458 -22.82 -14.74 -12.21
CA ILE A 458 -21.91 -15.64 -12.88
C ILE A 458 -21.66 -15.05 -14.27
N LYS A 459 -20.42 -15.07 -14.75
CA LYS A 459 -20.16 -14.76 -16.16
C LYS A 459 -20.49 -15.96 -17.03
N GLU A 460 -21.04 -15.73 -18.21
CA GLU A 460 -21.34 -16.78 -19.20
C GLU A 460 -20.16 -17.73 -19.48
N ASN A 461 -18.93 -17.20 -19.53
CA ASN A 461 -17.74 -18.02 -19.73
C ASN A 461 -17.37 -18.89 -18.52
N ASP A 462 -17.83 -18.53 -17.32
CA ASP A 462 -17.66 -19.31 -16.10
C ASP A 462 -18.81 -20.31 -15.92
N ILE A 463 -19.95 -20.16 -16.62
CA ILE A 463 -21.10 -21.09 -16.54
C ILE A 463 -20.67 -22.52 -16.91
N ARG A 464 -19.88 -22.68 -17.97
CA ARG A 464 -19.37 -24.01 -18.38
C ARG A 464 -18.53 -24.68 -17.28
N LEU A 465 -17.76 -23.89 -16.52
CA LEU A 465 -16.99 -24.39 -15.37
C LEU A 465 -17.89 -24.90 -14.24
N TYR A 466 -19.12 -24.41 -14.12
CA TYR A 466 -20.06 -24.79 -13.07
C TYR A 466 -21.03 -25.91 -13.49
N ASP A 467 -21.22 -26.13 -14.79
CA ASP A 467 -22.22 -27.06 -15.35
C ASP A 467 -21.65 -28.43 -15.77
N ASP A 468 -20.42 -28.52 -16.28
CA ASP A 468 -19.95 -29.74 -16.96
C ASP A 468 -19.33 -30.81 -16.03
N GLY A 469 -19.15 -30.51 -14.74
CA GLY A 469 -18.56 -31.45 -13.78
C GLY A 469 -17.14 -31.92 -14.15
N SER A 470 -16.47 -31.26 -15.11
CA SER A 470 -15.14 -31.66 -15.57
C SER A 470 -14.09 -31.45 -14.48
N THR A 471 -13.26 -32.47 -14.33
CA THR A 471 -12.44 -32.77 -13.15
C THR A 471 -11.32 -31.76 -12.90
N VAL A 472 -11.32 -31.22 -11.67
CA VAL A 472 -10.24 -30.93 -10.70
C VAL A 472 -8.84 -30.45 -11.15
N GLU A 473 -8.30 -30.84 -12.32
CA GLU A 473 -6.94 -30.46 -12.74
C GLU A 473 -6.81 -28.96 -13.10
N ALA A 474 -7.92 -28.30 -13.48
CA ALA A 474 -7.94 -26.87 -13.81
C ALA A 474 -7.95 -25.94 -12.57
N PHE A 475 -8.09 -26.48 -11.35
CA PHE A 475 -8.36 -25.71 -10.13
C PHE A 475 -7.20 -25.77 -9.10
N SER A 476 -5.95 -25.81 -9.57
CA SER A 476 -4.81 -25.61 -8.68
C SER A 476 -4.64 -24.13 -8.32
N VAL A 477 -4.34 -23.84 -7.04
CA VAL A 477 -4.04 -22.49 -6.58
C VAL A 477 -2.62 -22.12 -7.03
N THR A 478 -2.48 -21.49 -8.21
CA THR A 478 -1.18 -21.05 -8.75
C THR A 478 -0.61 -19.80 -8.05
#